data_AF-A0A7C6YYV9-F1
#
_entry.id   AF-A0A7C6YYV9-F1
#
_cell.length_a   1.000
_cell.length_b   1.000
_cell.length_c   1.000
_cell.angle_alpha   90.00
_cell.angle_beta   90.00
_cell.angle_gamma   90.00
#
_symmetry.space_group_name_H-M   'P 1'
#
loop_
_entity.id
_entity.type
_entity.pdbx_description
1 polymer ?
#
loop_
_entity_poly.entity_id
_entity_poly.type
_entity_poly.pdbx_seq_one_letter_code
_entity_poly.pdbx_strand_id
1 'polypeptide(L)'
;MLLQHHHAHMAACMAEHGLKRDAIGITYDGTGMGTDGAIWGGEFLVGSEGKFSRAGHWKYVALQGGDSAIKEPWKSAASYLYAMGIN
;
A
#
# COMPACT_ATOMS: atom_id res chain seq x y z
N MET A 1 -12.03 -6.26 -15.57
CA MET A 1 -10.89 -6.68 -14.74
C MET A 1 -10.51 -5.48 -13.89
N LEU A 2 -10.57 -5.56 -12.57
CA LEU A 2 -10.20 -4.44 -11.70
C LEU A 2 -8.67 -4.38 -11.62
N LEU A 3 -8.08 -3.25 -11.99
CA LEU A 3 -6.64 -2.99 -11.84
C LEU A 3 -6.35 -2.70 -10.36
N GLN A 4 -5.32 -3.34 -9.79
CA GLN A 4 -4.94 -3.09 -8.41
C GLN A 4 -4.21 -1.75 -8.29
N HIS A 5 -4.58 -0.94 -7.27
CA HIS A 5 -4.13 0.45 -7.13
C HIS A 5 -2.61 0.61 -7.07
N HIS A 6 -1.93 -0.21 -6.26
CA HIS A 6 -0.48 -0.12 -6.08
C HIS A 6 0.29 -0.65 -7.31
N HIS A 7 -0.24 -1.68 -7.96
CA HIS A 7 0.28 -2.17 -9.24
C HIS A 7 0.11 -1.12 -10.34
N ALA A 8 -0.96 -0.33 -10.33
CA ALA A 8 -1.13 0.78 -11.26
C ALA A 8 -0.03 1.84 -11.09
N HIS A 9 0.31 2.22 -9.85
CA HIS A 9 1.44 3.13 -9.57
C HIS A 9 2.77 2.57 -10.09
N MET A 10 3.06 1.30 -9.80
CA MET A 10 4.26 0.63 -10.32
C MET A 10 4.28 0.63 -11.85
N ALA A 11 3.19 0.21 -12.50
CA ALA A 11 3.07 0.11 -13.95
C ALA A 11 3.19 1.47 -14.64
N ALA A 12 2.61 2.54 -14.06
CA ALA A 12 2.73 3.89 -14.58
C ALA A 12 4.20 4.37 -14.60
N CYS A 13 4.94 4.17 -13.49
CA CYS A 13 6.36 4.50 -13.40
C CYS A 13 7.21 3.67 -14.39
N MET A 14 6.90 2.37 -14.54
CA MET A 14 7.54 1.52 -15.54
C MET A 14 7.30 2.03 -16.97
N ALA A 15 6.06 2.41 -17.29
CA ALA A 15 5.68 2.91 -18.60
C ALA A 15 6.39 4.21 -18.96
N GLU A 16 6.47 5.15 -18.00
CA GLU A 16 7.20 6.41 -18.15
C GLU A 16 8.67 6.19 -18.54
N HIS A 17 9.31 5.16 -17.98
CA HIS A 17 10.72 4.87 -18.20
C HIS A 17 10.96 3.78 -19.27
N GLY A 18 9.92 3.31 -19.95
CA GLY A 18 10.02 2.23 -20.94
C GLY A 18 10.57 0.92 -20.37
N LEU A 19 10.38 0.66 -19.07
CA LEU A 19 10.91 -0.53 -18.39
C LEU A 19 10.09 -1.76 -18.80
N LYS A 20 10.69 -2.66 -19.60
CA LYS A 20 10.01 -3.88 -20.12
C LYS A 20 10.39 -5.19 -19.41
N ARG A 21 11.18 -5.11 -18.35
CA ARG A 21 11.60 -6.26 -17.53
C ARG A 21 10.90 -6.25 -16.18
N ASP A 22 10.88 -7.41 -15.54
CA ASP A 22 10.42 -7.51 -14.15
C ASP A 22 11.29 -6.61 -13.23
N ALA A 23 10.65 -5.98 -12.26
CA ALA A 23 11.26 -5.03 -11.33
C ALA A 23 10.68 -5.19 -9.92
N ILE A 24 11.39 -4.62 -8.94
CA ILE A 24 10.85 -4.38 -7.61
C ILE A 24 10.27 -2.97 -7.59
N GLY A 25 8.95 -2.88 -7.44
CA GLY A 25 8.24 -1.62 -7.22
C GLY A 25 8.00 -1.39 -5.74
N ILE A 26 8.29 -0.19 -5.27
CA ILE A 26 7.95 0.25 -3.91
C ILE A 26 6.88 1.34 -4.04
N THR A 27 5.69 1.09 -3.52
CA THR A 27 4.55 2.00 -3.65
C THR A 27 4.03 2.39 -2.29
N TYR A 28 4.31 3.63 -1.89
CA TYR A 28 3.93 4.21 -0.60
C TYR A 28 2.95 5.35 -0.85
N ASP A 29 1.75 5.23 -0.30
CA ASP A 29 0.68 6.23 -0.43
C ASP A 29 -0.16 6.28 0.86
N GLY A 30 -1.37 6.85 0.77
CA GLY A 30 -2.30 6.89 1.89
C GLY A 30 -3.07 5.59 2.06
N THR A 31 -3.96 5.31 1.11
CA THR A 31 -4.84 4.14 1.14
C THR A 31 -5.14 3.64 -0.27
N GLY A 32 -5.04 2.32 -0.47
CA GLY A 32 -5.53 1.64 -1.67
C GLY A 32 -6.07 0.26 -1.33
N MET A 33 -7.19 -0.14 -1.93
CA MET A 33 -7.78 -1.47 -1.68
C MET A 33 -6.84 -2.57 -2.17
N GLY A 34 -6.50 -3.48 -1.25
CA GLY A 34 -5.70 -4.67 -1.50
C GLY A 34 -6.49 -5.79 -2.15
N THR A 35 -5.77 -6.78 -2.69
CA THR A 35 -6.40 -8.01 -3.21
C THR A 35 -6.90 -8.95 -2.11
N ASP A 36 -6.49 -8.72 -0.87
CA ASP A 36 -6.88 -9.44 0.34
C ASP A 36 -8.00 -8.75 1.13
N GLY A 37 -8.57 -7.66 0.59
CA GLY A 37 -9.63 -6.89 1.22
C GLY A 37 -9.16 -5.93 2.33
N ALA A 38 -7.85 -5.88 2.60
CA ALA A 38 -7.26 -4.91 3.51
C ALA A 38 -6.87 -3.62 2.76
N ILE A 39 -6.66 -2.54 3.51
CA ILE A 39 -6.10 -1.31 2.97
C ILE A 39 -4.57 -1.46 2.91
N TRP A 40 -4.02 -1.23 1.73
CA TRP A 40 -2.60 -1.14 1.45
C TRP A 40 -2.16 0.33 1.46
N GLY A 41 -0.86 0.56 1.63
CA GLY A 41 -0.26 1.90 1.63
C GLY A 41 1.26 1.92 1.77
N GLY A 42 1.90 0.75 1.88
CA GLY A 42 3.35 0.67 1.84
C GLY A 42 3.84 -0.70 1.40
N GLU A 43 3.86 -0.88 0.09
CA GLU A 43 3.93 -2.16 -0.58
C GLU A 43 5.24 -2.38 -1.30
N PHE A 44 5.74 -3.62 -1.25
CA PHE A 44 6.86 -4.10 -2.06
C PHE A 44 6.31 -5.10 -3.07
N LEU A 45 6.26 -4.70 -4.33
CA LEU A 45 5.73 -5.50 -5.43
C LEU A 45 6.88 -6.01 -6.32
N VAL A 46 6.74 -7.22 -6.83
CA VAL A 46 7.67 -7.81 -7.80
C VAL A 46 6.88 -8.22 -9.04
N GLY A 47 7.26 -7.69 -10.20
CA GLY A 47 6.59 -8.01 -11.45
C GLY A 47 6.82 -7.01 -12.57
N SER A 48 5.90 -6.96 -13.52
CA SER A 48 5.92 -6.11 -14.70
C SER A 48 4.63 -5.32 -14.88
N GLU A 49 4.51 -4.60 -15.99
CA GLU A 49 3.31 -3.84 -16.36
C GLU A 49 2.02 -4.69 -16.33
N GLY A 50 2.11 -5.99 -16.67
CA GLY A 50 0.93 -6.88 -16.79
C GLY A 50 0.69 -7.84 -15.62
N LYS A 51 1.63 -7.95 -14.67
CA LYS A 51 1.51 -8.89 -13.54
C LYS A 51 2.31 -8.39 -12.35
N PHE A 52 1.86 -8.74 -11.14
CA PHE A 52 2.62 -8.47 -9.93
C PHE A 52 2.40 -9.58 -8.90
N SER A 53 3.35 -9.68 -7.99
CA SER A 53 3.25 -10.42 -6.73
C SER A 53 3.64 -9.49 -5.60
N ARG A 54 2.96 -9.59 -4.46
CA ARG A 54 3.28 -8.80 -3.27
C ARG A 54 4.35 -9.54 -2.47
N ALA A 55 5.57 -9.02 -2.48
CA ALA A 55 6.71 -9.61 -1.79
C ALA A 55 6.81 -9.20 -0.32
N GLY A 56 6.26 -8.05 0.05
CA GLY A 56 6.26 -7.57 1.42
C GLY A 56 5.40 -6.32 1.60
N HIS A 57 5.05 -6.02 2.85
CA HIS A 57 4.30 -4.83 3.23
C HIS A 57 4.51 -4.52 4.72
N TRP A 58 4.14 -3.31 5.14
CA TRP A 58 4.08 -2.99 6.57
C TRP A 58 3.05 -3.87 7.28
N LYS A 59 3.38 -4.31 8.50
CA LYS A 59 2.43 -5.04 9.35
C LYS A 59 1.11 -4.27 9.43
N TYR A 60 -0.02 -4.96 9.23
CA TYR A 60 -1.32 -4.34 9.34
C TYR A 60 -1.56 -3.76 10.74
N VAL A 61 -2.07 -2.53 10.76
CA VAL A 61 -2.49 -1.81 11.96
C VAL A 61 -3.94 -1.39 11.77
N ALA A 62 -4.78 -1.71 12.77
CA ALA A 62 -6.18 -1.30 12.76
C ALA A 62 -6.27 0.20 13.11
N LEU A 63 -6.64 1.03 12.14
CA LEU A 63 -6.85 2.45 12.34
C LEU A 63 -8.23 2.71 12.92
N GLN A 64 -8.29 3.38 14.08
CA GLN A 64 -9.55 3.74 14.70
C GLN A 64 -10.19 4.91 13.94
N GLY A 65 -11.50 4.80 13.70
CA GLY A 65 -12.32 5.94 13.25
C GLY A 65 -12.52 6.05 11.74
N GLY A 66 -12.09 5.07 10.94
CA GLY A 66 -12.29 5.08 9.49
C GLY A 66 -11.86 6.41 8.86
N ASP A 67 -12.73 7.02 8.05
CA ASP A 67 -12.46 8.30 7.39
C ASP A 67 -12.11 9.44 8.35
N SER A 68 -12.55 9.39 9.61
CA SER A 68 -12.18 10.42 10.59
C SER A 68 -10.69 10.41 10.94
N ALA A 69 -10.00 9.28 10.79
CA ALA A 69 -8.55 9.20 11.01
C ALA A 69 -7.75 10.04 10.00
N ILE A 70 -8.33 10.33 8.82
CA ILE A 70 -7.73 11.20 7.81
C ILE A 70 -7.73 12.66 8.28
N LYS A 71 -8.80 13.08 8.96
CA LYS A 71 -8.96 14.46 9.45
C LYS A 71 -8.35 14.67 10.83
N GLU A 72 -8.19 13.59 11.59
CA GLU A 72 -7.70 13.59 12.97
C GLU A 72 -6.48 12.67 13.11
N PRO A 73 -5.27 13.12 12.70
CA PRO A 73 -4.08 12.27 12.63
C PRO A 73 -3.67 11.62 13.95
N TRP A 74 -4.09 12.18 15.09
CA TRP A 74 -3.85 11.62 16.40
C TRP A 74 -4.48 10.21 16.55
N LYS A 75 -5.56 9.91 15.83
CA LYS A 75 -6.17 8.57 15.81
C LYS A 75 -5.24 7.53 15.21
N SER A 76 -4.57 7.88 14.11
CA SER A 76 -3.56 7.01 13.51
C SER A 76 -2.37 6.81 14.45
N ALA A 77 -1.84 7.90 15.03
CA ALA A 77 -0.75 7.81 15.99
C ALA A 77 -1.09 6.91 17.19
N ALA A 78 -2.27 7.09 17.79
CA ALA A 78 -2.76 6.24 18.88
C ALA A 78 -2.90 4.77 18.47
N SER A 79 -3.47 4.48 17.29
CA SER A 79 -3.55 3.13 16.74
C SER A 79 -2.19 2.45 16.58
N TYR A 80 -1.17 3.19 16.11
CA TYR A 80 0.19 2.66 15.97
C TYR A 80 0.86 2.43 17.33
N LEU A 81 0.76 3.36 18.28
CA LEU A 81 1.29 3.18 19.64
C LEU A 81 0.68 1.95 20.32
N TYR A 82 -0.64 1.81 20.23
CA TYR A 82 -1.37 0.65 20.73
C TYR A 82 -0.89 -0.66 20.06
N ALA A 83 -0.72 -0.67 18.74
CA ALA A 83 -0.22 -1.86 18.01
C ALA A 83 1.23 -2.22 18.34
N MET A 84 2.02 -1.26 18.84
CA MET A 84 3.37 -1.46 19.37
C MET A 84 3.39 -1.89 20.84
N GLY A 85 2.23 -1.92 21.53
CA GLY A 85 2.13 -2.24 22.96
C GLY A 85 2.60 -1.10 23.87
N ILE A 86 2.60 0.13 23.37
CA ILE A 86 2.93 1.33 24.14
C ILE A 86 1.61 1.91 24.66
N ASN A 87 1.45 1.86 25.98
CA ASN A 87 0.27 2.33 26.70
C ASN A 87 0.60 3.56 27.55
#